data_AF-A0A924P8P1-F1
#
_entry.id   AF-A0A924P8P1-F1
#
_cell.length_a   1.000
_cell.length_b   1.000
_cell.length_c   1.000
_cell.angle_alpha   90.00
_cell.angle_beta   90.00
_cell.angle_gamma   90.00
#
_symmetry.space_group_name_H-M   'P 1'
#
loop_
_entity.id
_entity.type
_entity.pdbx_description
1 polymer ?
#
loop_
_entity_poly.entity_id
_entity_poly.type
_entity_poly.pdbx_seq_one_letter_code
_entity_poly.pdbx_strand_id
1 'polypeptide(L)'
;MSFRLNLGITLTLVGLLVLNHFITPYMSLAAISYSLLVAGLIFRKDRKVHPILMSCGIAMDLTIVLALQIQRDAVQTAMKFSLSALQQLHIACSSVATALYIPVVVLGILLLRSAQPDPKSPSRPELKMKRQVWRFWHLRLAVTAFIFRSLGFLLMFSMLEKRT
;
A
#
# COMPACT_ATOMS: atom_id res chain seq x y z
N MET A 1 -31.87 -11.78 13.03
CA MET A 1 -30.85 -11.13 12.18
C MET A 1 -29.41 -11.26 12.72
N SER A 2 -29.22 -11.54 14.03
CA SER A 2 -27.92 -11.71 14.70
C SER A 2 -27.14 -12.98 14.33
N PHE A 3 -27.83 -14.08 13.99
CA PHE A 3 -27.17 -15.38 13.75
C PHE A 3 -26.33 -15.44 12.47
N ARG A 4 -26.75 -14.74 11.41
CA ARG A 4 -25.99 -14.68 10.13
C ARG A 4 -24.71 -13.83 10.24
N LEU A 5 -24.70 -12.86 11.14
CA LEU A 5 -23.53 -12.01 11.38
C LEU A 5 -22.41 -12.80 12.08
N ASN A 6 -22.77 -13.63 13.06
CA ASN A 6 -21.80 -14.45 13.80
C ASN A 6 -21.15 -15.50 12.91
N LEU A 7 -21.91 -16.21 12.05
CA LEU A 7 -21.36 -17.24 11.17
C LEU A 7 -20.34 -16.67 10.17
N GLY A 8 -20.59 -15.47 9.65
CA GLY A 8 -19.64 -14.77 8.77
C GLY A 8 -18.34 -14.44 9.49
N ILE A 9 -18.42 -13.94 10.73
CA ILE A 9 -17.25 -13.62 11.54
C ILE A 9 -16.46 -14.89 11.90
N THR A 10 -17.12 -15.99 12.28
CA THR A 10 -16.42 -17.25 12.60
C THR A 10 -15.75 -17.87 11.37
N LEU A 11 -16.41 -17.88 10.20
CA LEU A 11 -15.78 -18.37 8.97
C LEU A 11 -14.60 -17.50 8.53
N THR A 12 -14.69 -16.19 8.73
CA THR A 12 -13.58 -15.26 8.43
C THR A 12 -12.40 -15.50 9.38
N LEU A 13 -12.66 -15.71 10.67
CA LEU A 13 -11.64 -15.99 11.68
C LEU A 13 -10.98 -17.36 11.48
N VAL A 14 -11.75 -18.40 11.17
CA VAL A 14 -11.23 -19.75 10.87
C VAL A 14 -10.44 -19.74 9.56
N GLY A 15 -10.93 -19.05 8.53
CA GLY A 15 -10.19 -18.84 7.29
C GLY A 15 -8.85 -18.13 7.54
N LEU A 16 -8.84 -17.07 8.34
CA LEU A 16 -7.62 -16.36 8.75
C LEU A 16 -6.65 -17.25 9.53
N LEU A 17 -7.13 -18.11 10.44
CA LEU A 17 -6.29 -19.02 11.23
C LEU A 17 -5.66 -20.12 10.39
N VAL A 18 -6.42 -20.75 9.48
CA VAL A 18 -5.89 -21.77 8.56
C VAL A 18 -4.88 -21.14 7.61
N LEU A 19 -5.19 -19.95 7.08
CA LEU A 19 -4.26 -19.18 6.26
C LEU A 19 -2.97 -18.85 7.02
N ASN A 20 -3.04 -18.46 8.30
CA ASN A 20 -1.87 -18.14 9.14
C ASN A 20 -0.92 -19.33 9.38
N HIS A 21 -1.38 -20.57 9.21
CA HIS A 21 -0.50 -21.75 9.33
C HIS A 21 0.34 -21.99 8.07
N PHE A 22 -0.20 -21.66 6.89
CA PHE A 22 0.47 -21.87 5.59
C PHE A 22 1.15 -20.61 5.05
N ILE A 23 0.76 -19.43 5.54
CA ILE A 23 1.21 -18.14 5.05
C ILE A 23 2.16 -17.53 6.08
N THR A 24 3.36 -17.14 5.65
CA THR A 24 4.27 -16.39 6.51
C THR A 24 3.57 -15.13 7.04
N PRO A 25 3.76 -14.74 8.32
CA PRO A 25 3.04 -13.61 8.91
C PRO A 25 3.15 -12.32 8.08
N TYR A 26 4.27 -12.14 7.37
CA TYR A 26 4.50 -11.02 6.45
C TYR A 26 3.54 -10.98 5.26
N MET A 27 3.17 -12.12 4.68
CA MET A 27 2.25 -12.18 3.54
C MET A 27 0.82 -11.82 3.97
N SER A 28 0.39 -12.24 5.17
CA SER A 28 -0.89 -11.83 5.75
C SER A 28 -0.93 -10.32 6.00
N LEU A 29 0.14 -9.76 6.58
CA LEU A 29 0.26 -8.32 6.78
C LEU A 29 0.32 -7.55 5.44
N ALA A 30 0.99 -8.09 4.43
CA ALA A 30 1.05 -7.50 3.09
C ALA A 30 -0.34 -7.50 2.43
N ALA A 31 -1.12 -8.57 2.60
CA ALA A 31 -2.50 -8.64 2.12
C ALA A 31 -3.39 -7.60 2.83
N ILE A 32 -3.29 -7.47 4.16
CA ILE A 32 -4.04 -6.45 4.92
C ILE A 32 -3.66 -5.05 4.45
N SER A 33 -2.37 -4.75 4.32
CA SER A 33 -1.87 -3.48 3.79
C SER A 33 -2.43 -3.21 2.39
N TYR A 34 -2.38 -4.19 1.49
CA TYR A 34 -2.92 -4.07 0.14
C TYR A 34 -4.44 -3.83 0.14
N SER A 35 -5.19 -4.54 0.98
CA SER A 35 -6.64 -4.33 1.15
C SER A 35 -6.96 -2.92 1.64
N LEU A 36 -6.16 -2.35 2.56
CA LEU A 36 -6.31 -0.96 3.00
C LEU A 36 -6.09 0.04 1.85
N LEU A 37 -5.10 -0.20 0.97
CA LEU A 37 -4.86 0.63 -0.21
C LEU A 37 -6.03 0.57 -1.20
N VAL A 38 -6.55 -0.64 -1.47
CA VAL A 38 -7.74 -0.84 -2.33
C VAL A 38 -8.96 -0.14 -1.72
N ALA A 39 -9.20 -0.32 -0.43
CA ALA A 39 -10.28 0.36 0.28
C ALA A 39 -10.11 1.89 0.20
N GLY A 40 -8.88 2.40 0.39
CA GLY A 40 -8.55 3.81 0.20
C GLY A 40 -8.95 4.32 -1.18
N LEU A 41 -8.69 3.54 -2.25
CA LEU A 41 -9.10 3.91 -3.61
C LEU A 41 -10.62 3.91 -3.80
N ILE A 42 -11.33 2.91 -3.24
CA ILE A 42 -12.79 2.83 -3.28
C ILE A 42 -13.40 4.07 -2.62
N PHE A 43 -12.89 4.45 -1.44
CA PHE A 43 -13.36 5.60 -0.67
C PHE A 43 -12.71 6.93 -1.08
N ARG A 44 -12.08 7.03 -2.26
CA ARG A 44 -11.38 8.26 -2.74
C ARG A 44 -12.24 9.53 -2.79
N LYS A 45 -13.57 9.38 -2.82
CA LYS A 45 -14.51 10.52 -2.79
C LYS A 45 -14.62 11.13 -1.39
N ASP A 46 -14.47 10.32 -0.35
CA ASP A 46 -14.48 10.78 1.04
C ASP A 46 -13.09 11.27 1.44
N ARG A 47 -12.97 12.60 1.58
CA ARG A 47 -11.70 13.27 1.88
C ARG A 47 -11.20 13.05 3.31
N LYS A 48 -12.01 12.50 4.20
CA LYS A 48 -11.60 12.15 5.57
C LYS A 48 -11.11 10.72 5.62
N VAL A 49 -11.89 9.79 5.04
CA VAL A 49 -11.60 8.35 5.10
C VAL A 49 -10.43 7.97 4.18
N HIS A 50 -10.40 8.49 2.95
CA HIS A 50 -9.36 8.18 1.97
C HIS A 50 -7.92 8.37 2.49
N PRO A 51 -7.52 9.56 3.00
CA PRO A 51 -6.14 9.74 3.45
C PRO A 51 -5.79 8.89 4.66
N ILE A 52 -6.75 8.58 5.53
CA ILE A 52 -6.53 7.68 6.69
C ILE A 52 -6.22 6.27 6.19
N LEU A 53 -7.09 5.69 5.36
CA LEU A 53 -6.90 4.35 4.80
C LEU A 53 -5.60 4.24 3.99
N MET A 54 -5.32 5.22 3.14
CA MET A 54 -4.09 5.27 2.36
C MET A 54 -2.85 5.37 3.25
N SER A 55 -2.85 6.25 4.24
CA SER A 55 -1.71 6.42 5.15
C SER A 55 -1.47 5.16 5.98
N CYS A 56 -2.52 4.51 6.49
CA CYS A 56 -2.39 3.24 7.22
C CYS A 56 -1.85 2.12 6.32
N GLY A 57 -2.37 1.99 5.10
CA GLY A 57 -1.91 0.99 4.14
C GLY A 57 -0.43 1.19 3.76
N ILE A 58 -0.02 2.41 3.43
CA ILE A 58 1.36 2.78 3.11
C ILE A 58 2.28 2.58 4.32
N ALA A 59 1.90 3.04 5.51
CA ALA A 59 2.73 2.90 6.71
C ALA A 59 2.95 1.43 7.08
N MET A 60 1.89 0.62 7.03
CA MET A 60 2.00 -0.83 7.25
C MET A 60 2.91 -1.47 6.21
N ASP A 61 2.81 -1.06 4.94
CA ASP A 61 3.68 -1.60 3.91
C ASP A 61 5.15 -1.28 4.13
N LEU A 62 5.45 -0.01 4.34
CA LEU A 62 6.80 0.46 4.61
C LEU A 62 7.41 -0.28 5.79
N THR A 63 6.61 -0.53 6.83
CA THR A 63 7.04 -1.30 8.01
C THR A 63 7.43 -2.73 7.63
N ILE A 64 6.62 -3.41 6.80
CA ILE A 64 6.92 -4.77 6.32
C ILE A 64 8.19 -4.76 5.47
N VAL A 65 8.31 -3.84 4.52
CA VAL A 65 9.48 -3.73 3.64
C VAL A 65 10.75 -3.48 4.45
N LEU A 66 10.72 -2.55 5.41
CA LEU A 66 11.85 -2.27 6.29
C LEU A 66 12.22 -3.48 7.16
N ALA A 67 11.23 -4.16 7.75
CA ALA A 67 11.48 -5.36 8.54
C ALA A 67 12.12 -6.47 7.72
N LEU A 68 11.64 -6.70 6.49
CA LEU A 68 12.21 -7.68 5.56
C LEU A 68 13.60 -7.28 5.07
N GLN A 69 13.86 -5.99 4.87
CA GLN A 69 15.18 -5.51 4.45
C GLN A 69 16.22 -5.76 5.55
N ILE A 70 15.90 -5.43 6.80
CA ILE A 70 16.78 -5.69 7.96
C ILE A 70 17.09 -7.19 8.07
N GLN A 71 16.08 -8.05 7.89
CA GLN A 71 16.28 -9.51 7.90
C GLN A 71 17.10 -9.99 6.70
N ARG A 72 16.89 -9.41 5.51
CA ARG A 72 17.63 -9.78 4.30
C ARG A 72 19.08 -9.40 4.40
N ASP A 73 19.44 -8.23 4.90
CA ASP A 73 20.84 -7.83 5.03
C ASP A 73 21.60 -8.79 5.96
N ALA A 74 20.95 -9.27 7.03
CA ALA A 74 21.50 -10.31 7.91
C ALA A 74 21.68 -11.66 7.20
N VAL A 75 20.72 -12.07 6.35
CA VAL A 75 20.77 -13.35 5.63
C VAL A 75 21.69 -13.30 4.39
N GLN A 76 21.75 -12.17 3.67
CA GLN A 76 22.61 -11.91 2.51
C GLN A 76 24.08 -11.97 2.87
N THR A 77 24.43 -11.42 4.03
CA THR A 77 25.79 -11.47 4.54
C THR A 77 26.20 -12.92 4.85
N ALA A 78 25.24 -13.81 5.14
CA ALA A 78 25.49 -15.20 5.47
C ALA A 78 25.45 -16.18 4.27
N MET A 79 24.72 -15.86 3.19
CA MET A 79 24.53 -16.78 2.06
C MET A 79 24.74 -16.09 0.70
N LYS A 80 25.59 -16.62 -0.19
CA LYS A 80 25.74 -16.12 -1.58
C LYS A 80 24.44 -16.34 -2.36
N PHE A 81 23.83 -15.27 -2.86
CA PHE A 81 22.44 -15.22 -3.35
C PHE A 81 22.17 -15.96 -4.67
N SER A 82 21.12 -16.79 -4.70
CA SER A 82 20.46 -17.29 -5.94
C SER A 82 18.94 -17.06 -5.88
N LEU A 83 18.53 -15.81 -6.14
CA LEU A 83 17.10 -15.46 -6.32
C LEU A 83 16.66 -15.78 -7.74
N SER A 84 15.44 -16.30 -7.90
CA SER A 84 14.84 -16.51 -9.22
C SER A 84 14.46 -15.18 -9.87
N ALA A 85 14.31 -15.16 -11.20
CA ALA A 85 13.93 -13.95 -11.94
C ALA A 85 12.60 -13.33 -11.44
N LEU A 86 11.61 -14.16 -11.09
CA LEU A 86 10.32 -13.69 -10.55
C LEU A 86 10.46 -13.01 -9.20
N GLN A 87 11.34 -13.53 -8.34
CA GLN A 87 11.64 -12.92 -7.03
C GLN A 87 12.34 -11.58 -7.20
N GLN A 88 13.29 -11.48 -8.14
CA GLN A 88 13.95 -10.22 -8.46
C GLN A 88 12.95 -9.19 -8.99
N LEU A 89 12.03 -9.61 -9.87
CA LEU A 89 10.98 -8.74 -10.39
C LEU A 89 10.02 -8.27 -9.29
N HIS A 90 9.61 -9.16 -8.37
CA HIS A 90 8.81 -8.80 -7.20
C HIS A 90 9.47 -7.70 -6.37
N ILE A 91 10.78 -7.85 -6.10
CA ILE A 91 11.57 -6.87 -5.35
C ILE A 91 11.61 -5.54 -6.12
N ALA A 92 11.93 -5.57 -7.41
CA ALA A 92 11.99 -4.38 -8.24
C ALA A 92 10.65 -3.62 -8.25
N CYS A 93 9.53 -4.31 -8.49
CA CYS A 93 8.20 -3.70 -8.46
C CYS A 93 7.88 -3.08 -7.09
N SER A 94 8.18 -3.78 -6.00
CA SER A 94 7.92 -3.30 -4.64
C SER A 94 8.78 -2.09 -4.29
N SER A 95 10.06 -2.07 -4.69
CA SER A 95 10.97 -0.94 -4.49
C SER A 95 10.51 0.29 -5.25
N VAL A 96 10.07 0.15 -6.51
CA VAL A 96 9.54 1.26 -7.30
C VAL A 96 8.24 1.81 -6.67
N ALA A 97 7.31 0.94 -6.28
CA ALA A 97 6.09 1.37 -5.61
C ALA A 97 6.38 2.16 -4.32
N THR A 98 7.31 1.65 -3.51
CA THR A 98 7.74 2.26 -2.25
C THR A 98 8.37 3.63 -2.46
N ALA A 99 9.27 3.76 -3.44
CA ALA A 99 9.89 5.04 -3.78
C ALA A 99 8.85 6.09 -4.21
N LEU A 100 7.81 5.66 -4.94
CA LEU A 100 6.72 6.53 -5.38
C LEU A 100 5.76 6.93 -4.25
N TYR A 101 5.72 6.23 -3.11
CA TYR A 101 4.87 6.62 -1.98
C TYR A 101 5.23 7.98 -1.42
N ILE A 102 6.52 8.32 -1.34
CA ILE A 102 6.97 9.62 -0.80
C ILE A 102 6.35 10.79 -1.58
N PRO A 103 6.55 10.94 -2.91
CA PRO A 103 5.96 12.05 -3.63
C PRO A 103 4.42 11.99 -3.67
N VAL A 104 3.81 10.80 -3.67
CA VAL A 104 2.34 10.65 -3.62
C VAL A 104 1.78 11.21 -2.31
N VAL A 105 2.36 10.85 -1.17
CA VAL A 105 1.94 11.32 0.15
C VAL A 105 2.17 12.82 0.28
N VAL A 106 3.33 13.33 -0.14
CA VAL A 106 3.64 14.77 -0.11
C VAL A 106 2.61 15.56 -0.91
N LEU A 107 2.34 15.17 -2.16
CA LEU A 107 1.31 15.83 -2.99
C LEU A 107 -0.09 15.68 -2.39
N GLY A 108 -0.41 14.55 -1.78
CA GLY A 108 -1.67 14.32 -1.08
C GLY A 108 -1.88 15.30 0.07
N ILE A 109 -0.86 15.51 0.89
CA ILE A 109 -0.89 16.49 2.01
C ILE A 109 -1.04 17.92 1.46
N LEU A 110 -0.31 18.28 0.41
CA LEU A 110 -0.43 19.61 -0.23
C LEU A 110 -1.84 19.84 -0.80
N LEU A 111 -2.46 18.82 -1.38
CA LEU A 111 -3.85 18.88 -1.87
C LEU A 111 -4.88 19.00 -0.75
N LEU A 112 -4.65 18.35 0.40
CA LEU A 112 -5.51 18.48 1.58
C LEU A 112 -5.42 19.88 2.19
N ARG A 113 -4.20 20.43 2.35
CA ARG A 113 -3.98 21.78 2.88
C ARG A 113 -4.58 22.86 1.97
N SER A 114 -4.44 22.71 0.65
CA SER A 114 -5.03 23.65 -0.32
C SER A 114 -6.56 23.52 -0.48
N ALA A 115 -7.20 22.55 0.16
CA ALA A 115 -8.64 22.34 0.09
C ALA A 115 -9.42 23.08 1.17
N GLN A 116 -8.77 23.59 2.22
CA GLN A 116 -9.45 24.36 3.27
C GLN A 116 -9.79 25.76 2.73
N PRO A 117 -11.08 26.14 2.70
CA PRO A 117 -11.48 27.47 2.30
C PRO A 117 -11.04 28.44 3.39
N ASP A 118 -10.00 29.23 3.12
CA ASP A 118 -9.66 30.37 3.96
C ASP A 118 -10.75 31.45 3.75
N PRO A 119 -11.57 31.76 4.77
CA PRO A 119 -12.64 32.76 4.64
C PRO A 119 -12.11 34.17 4.35
N LYS A 120 -10.81 34.43 4.55
CA LYS A 120 -10.19 35.75 4.36
C LYS A 120 -9.37 35.87 3.08
N SER A 121 -9.13 34.78 2.35
CA SER A 121 -8.34 34.84 1.11
C SER A 121 -9.27 34.92 -0.10
N PRO A 122 -9.41 36.08 -0.77
CA PRO A 122 -10.10 36.15 -2.06
C PRO A 122 -9.48 35.13 -3.01
N SER A 123 -10.31 34.45 -3.78
CA SER A 123 -9.94 33.32 -4.63
C SER A 123 -8.83 33.69 -5.62
N ARG A 124 -7.56 33.51 -5.24
CA ARG A 124 -6.42 33.81 -6.10
C ARG A 124 -6.39 32.81 -7.24
N PRO A 125 -6.48 33.24 -8.52
CA PRO A 125 -6.46 32.34 -9.67
C PRO A 125 -5.20 31.46 -9.72
N GLU A 126 -4.07 31.96 -9.22
CA GLU A 126 -2.81 31.22 -9.12
C GLU A 126 -2.90 29.94 -8.26
N LEU A 127 -3.66 30.00 -7.15
CA LEU A 127 -3.85 28.85 -6.25
C LEU A 127 -4.69 27.76 -6.92
N LYS A 128 -5.70 28.15 -7.71
CA LYS A 128 -6.49 27.20 -8.51
C LYS A 128 -5.62 26.47 -9.53
N MET A 129 -4.75 27.21 -10.23
CA MET A 129 -3.83 26.64 -11.22
C MET A 129 -2.84 25.66 -10.57
N LYS A 130 -2.16 26.06 -9.47
CA LYS A 130 -1.24 25.18 -8.74
C LYS A 130 -1.91 23.89 -8.25
N ARG A 131 -3.12 24.01 -7.69
CA ARG A 131 -3.90 22.86 -7.22
C ARG A 131 -4.23 21.88 -8.34
N GLN A 132 -4.57 22.37 -9.52
CA GLN A 132 -4.84 21.52 -10.68
C GLN A 132 -3.60 20.73 -11.12
N VAL A 133 -2.44 21.40 -11.15
CA VAL A 133 -1.14 20.76 -11.46
C VAL A 133 -0.79 19.69 -10.42
N TRP A 134 -0.88 20.01 -9.12
CA TRP A 134 -0.62 19.03 -8.05
C TRP A 134 -1.56 17.83 -8.12
N ARG A 135 -2.85 18.06 -8.43
CA ARG A 135 -3.83 16.98 -8.57
C ARG A 135 -3.49 16.06 -9.76
N PHE A 136 -3.09 16.64 -10.88
CA PHE A 136 -2.68 15.88 -12.06
C PHE A 136 -1.49 14.97 -11.75
N TRP A 137 -0.43 15.51 -11.15
CA TRP A 137 0.76 14.74 -10.79
C TRP A 137 0.49 13.72 -9.69
N HIS A 138 -0.27 14.08 -8.66
CA HIS A 138 -0.66 13.16 -7.60
C HIS A 138 -1.38 11.94 -8.17
N LEU A 139 -2.34 12.14 -9.07
CA LEU A 139 -3.09 11.05 -9.69
C LEU A 139 -2.19 10.13 -10.52
N ARG A 140 -1.31 10.70 -11.35
CA ARG A 140 -0.40 9.91 -12.19
C ARG A 140 0.55 9.07 -11.34
N LEU A 141 1.20 9.69 -10.36
CA LEU A 141 2.14 8.98 -9.48
C LEU A 141 1.41 7.93 -8.63
N ALA A 142 0.22 8.25 -8.11
CA ALA A 142 -0.57 7.31 -7.31
C ALA A 142 -1.00 6.08 -8.13
N VAL A 143 -1.44 6.28 -9.37
CA VAL A 143 -1.82 5.18 -10.27
C VAL A 143 -0.60 4.33 -10.61
N THR A 144 0.53 4.95 -10.97
CA THR A 144 1.78 4.22 -11.26
C THR A 144 2.24 3.41 -10.04
N ALA A 145 2.29 4.03 -8.85
CA ALA A 145 2.65 3.35 -7.61
C ALA A 145 1.72 2.16 -7.32
N PHE A 146 0.41 2.35 -7.51
CA PHE A 146 -0.58 1.30 -7.28
C PHE A 146 -0.47 0.12 -8.27
N ILE A 147 -0.16 0.38 -9.54
CA ILE A 147 0.10 -0.66 -10.54
C ILE A 147 1.31 -1.50 -10.13
N PHE A 148 2.45 -0.85 -9.86
CA PHE A 148 3.65 -1.56 -9.41
C PHE A 148 3.41 -2.34 -8.12
N ARG A 149 2.61 -1.77 -7.22
CA ARG A 149 2.24 -2.44 -5.99
C ARG A 149 1.39 -3.69 -6.21
N SER A 150 0.43 -3.61 -7.12
CA SER A 150 -0.44 -4.74 -7.47
C SER A 150 0.37 -5.85 -8.14
N LEU A 151 1.29 -5.49 -9.05
CA LEU A 151 2.23 -6.44 -9.65
C LEU A 151 3.13 -7.09 -8.59
N GLY A 152 3.71 -6.31 -7.69
CA GLY A 152 4.48 -6.82 -6.56
C GLY A 152 3.65 -7.80 -5.71
N PHE A 153 2.43 -7.43 -5.34
CA PHE A 153 1.54 -8.28 -4.57
C PHE A 153 1.22 -9.61 -5.27
N LEU A 154 0.95 -9.60 -6.58
CA LEU A 154 0.74 -10.82 -7.36
C LEU A 154 2.00 -11.69 -7.45
N LEU A 155 3.16 -11.08 -7.68
CA LEU A 155 4.43 -11.81 -7.74
C LEU A 155 4.87 -12.38 -6.37
N MET A 156 4.32 -11.87 -5.27
CA MET A 156 4.58 -12.39 -3.92
C MET A 156 4.27 -13.89 -3.80
N PHE A 157 3.24 -14.36 -4.51
CA PHE A 157 2.83 -15.78 -4.48
C PHE A 157 3.86 -16.71 -5.13
N SER A 158 4.74 -16.22 -6.03
CA SER A 158 5.86 -17.01 -6.57
C SER A 158 6.87 -17.43 -5.50
N MET A 159 6.83 -16.80 -4.32
CA MET A 159 7.68 -17.18 -3.18
C MET A 159 7.16 -18.38 -2.38
N LEU A 160 5.90 -18.81 -2.60
CA LEU A 160 5.33 -19.99 -1.94
C LEU A 160 5.87 -21.30 -2.52
N GLU A 161 6.09 -21.34 -3.83
CA GLU A 161 6.49 -22.54 -4.57
C GLU A 161 7.85 -23.11 -4.11
N LYS A 162 8.75 -22.27 -3.59
CA LYS A 162 10.10 -22.69 -3.19
C LYS A 162 10.20 -23.29 -1.78
N ARG A 163 9.09 -23.39 -1.03
CA ARG A 163 9.07 -23.97 0.34
C ARG A 163 8.62 -25.42 0.40
N THR A 164 8.14 -25.98 -0.71
CA THR A 164 7.83 -27.41 -0.87
C THR A 164 8.96 -28.10 -1.61
#